data_AF-A0A7L2DTN8-F1
#
_entry.id   AF-A0A7L2DTN8-F1
#
_cell.length_a   1.000
_cell.length_b   1.000
_cell.length_c   1.000
_cell.angle_alpha   90.00
_cell.angle_beta   90.00
_cell.angle_gamma   90.00
#
_symmetry.space_group_name_H-M   'P 1'
#
loop_
_entity.id
_entity.type
_entity.pdbx_description
1 polymer ?
#
loop_
_entity_poly.entity_id
_entity_poly.type
_entity_poly.pdbx_seq_one_letter_code
_entity_poly.pdbx_strand_id
1 'polypeptide(L)' 'MGLWLLWLWVPLGLAEEETLLDTRLETSDLQWTVHPQGEGQWEELSALDAELGGAVRTFEVCS' A
#
# COMPACT_ATOMS: atom_id res chain seq x y z
N MET A 1 17.44 -37.16 -13.28
CA MET A 1 16.51 -36.69 -14.32
C MET A 1 15.43 -35.90 -13.60
N GLY A 2 15.37 -34.58 -13.78
CA GLY A 2 14.52 -33.72 -12.94
C GLY A 2 14.61 -32.22 -13.26
N LEU A 3 15.59 -31.80 -14.07
CA LEU A 3 15.71 -30.42 -14.55
C LEU A 3 14.46 -29.90 -15.28
N TRP A 4 13.66 -30.77 -15.90
CA TRP A 4 12.41 -30.37 -16.56
C TRP A 4 11.33 -29.90 -15.58
N LEU A 5 11.39 -30.32 -14.31
CA LEU A 5 10.49 -29.81 -13.28
C LEU A 5 10.77 -28.33 -13.01
N LEU A 6 12.01 -27.85 -13.12
CA LEU A 6 12.32 -26.42 -12.94
C LEU A 6 11.61 -25.55 -13.98
N TRP A 7 11.47 -26.02 -15.21
CA TRP A 7 10.77 -25.32 -16.29
C TRP A 7 9.26 -25.21 -16.04
N LEU A 8 8.68 -26.16 -15.31
CA LEU A 8 7.28 -26.11 -14.87
C LEU A 8 7.07 -25.15 -13.69
N TRP A 9 8.09 -24.94 -12.85
CA TRP A 9 7.99 -24.11 -11.63
C TRP A 9 8.29 -22.63 -11.87
N VAL A 10 9.13 -22.30 -12.86
CA VAL A 10 9.42 -20.91 -13.26
C VAL A 10 8.16 -20.08 -13.53
N PRO A 11 7.17 -20.54 -14.32
CA PRO A 11 5.96 -19.74 -14.57
C PRO A 11 5.05 -19.61 -13.35
N LEU A 12 5.10 -20.55 -12.38
CA LEU A 12 4.33 -20.43 -11.14
C LEU A 12 4.90 -19.37 -10.18
N GLY A 13 6.19 -19.02 -10.31
CA GLY A 13 6.84 -17.98 -9.50
C GLY A 13 6.72 -16.57 -10.08
N LEU A 14 6.19 -16.43 -11.30
CA LEU A 14 6.05 -15.15 -12.02
C LEU A 14 4.59 -14.70 -12.07
N ALA A 15 3.92 -14.70 -10.92
CA ALA A 15 2.68 -13.95 -10.81
C ALA A 15 3.02 -12.46 -10.88
N GLU A 16 2.77 -11.83 -12.03
CA GLU A 16 2.96 -10.40 -12.22
C GLU A 16 1.75 -9.66 -11.65
N GLU A 17 2.00 -8.79 -10.68
CA GLU A 17 0.99 -7.90 -10.09
C GLU A 17 1.21 -6.50 -10.67
N GLU A 18 0.14 -5.92 -11.23
CA GLU A 18 0.16 -4.52 -11.66
C GLU A 18 -0.43 -3.65 -10.54
N THR A 19 0.42 -2.82 -9.92
CA THR A 19 0.00 -1.94 -8.84
C THR A 19 -0.70 -0.71 -9.39
N LEU A 20 -2.03 -0.67 -9.28
CA LEU A 20 -2.83 0.48 -9.71
C LEU A 20 -2.73 1.68 -8.74
N LEU A 21 -2.55 1.41 -7.44
CA LEU A 21 -2.41 2.43 -6.40
C LEU A 21 -1.67 1.85 -5.18
N ASP A 22 -0.61 2.53 -4.75
CA ASP A 22 0.05 2.32 -3.46
C ASP A 22 0.21 3.67 -2.76
N THR A 23 -0.57 3.89 -1.69
CA THR A 23 -0.59 5.16 -0.95
C THR A 23 0.70 5.44 -0.19
N ARG A 24 1.52 4.41 0.06
CA ARG A 24 2.79 4.58 0.77
C ARG A 24 3.86 5.22 -0.10
N LEU A 25 3.68 5.18 -1.42
CA LEU A 25 4.56 5.83 -2.39
C LEU A 25 4.14 7.28 -2.66
N GLU A 26 3.01 7.74 -2.11
CA GLU A 26 2.58 9.13 -2.26
C GLU A 26 3.52 10.07 -1.49
N THR A 27 3.93 11.15 -2.14
CA THR A 27 4.86 12.14 -1.57
C THR A 27 4.15 13.41 -1.10
N SER A 28 2.90 13.59 -1.51
CA SER A 28 2.02 14.70 -1.13
C SER A 28 0.91 14.25 -0.18
N ASP A 29 -0.11 15.08 0.06
CA ASP A 29 -1.31 14.67 0.78
C ASP A 29 -2.21 13.87 -0.17
N LEU A 30 -2.89 12.83 0.32
CA LEU A 30 -3.75 11.93 -0.49
C LEU A 30 -5.02 12.62 -0.98
N GLN A 31 -5.51 13.64 -0.26
CA GLN A 31 -6.69 14.43 -0.63
C GLN A 31 -7.97 13.60 -0.86
N TRP A 32 -8.13 12.50 -0.11
CA TRP A 32 -9.34 11.69 -0.18
C TRP A 32 -10.54 12.45 0.39
N THR A 33 -11.71 12.24 -0.22
CA THR A 33 -12.96 12.83 0.30
C THR A 33 -13.41 12.06 1.54
N VAL A 34 -13.55 12.76 2.67
CA VAL A 34 -13.96 12.15 3.95
C VAL A 34 -15.46 12.33 4.19
N HIS A 35 -16.12 11.31 4.73
CA HIS A 35 -17.49 11.38 5.21
C HIS A 35 -17.71 10.42 6.40
N PRO A 36 -18.41 10.83 7.48
CA PRO A 36 -18.98 12.15 7.74
C PRO A 36 -17.89 13.21 8.00
N GLN A 37 -18.30 14.48 7.93
CA GLN A 37 -17.48 15.62 8.33
C GLN A 37 -17.85 16.01 9.77
N GLY A 38 -16.88 16.35 10.60
CA GLY A 38 -17.10 16.83 11.98
C GLY A 38 -16.36 16.03 13.05
N GLU A 39 -16.90 16.01 14.28
CA GLU A 39 -16.30 15.24 15.38
C GLU A 39 -16.26 13.74 15.07
N GLY A 40 -15.12 13.11 15.38
CA GLY A 40 -14.91 11.68 15.10
C GLY A 40 -14.78 11.34 13.62
N GLN A 41 -14.47 12.31 12.74
CA GLN A 41 -14.19 12.05 11.33
C GLN A 41 -12.84 11.35 11.13
N TRP A 42 -12.64 10.79 9.93
CA TRP A 42 -11.32 10.32 9.50
C TRP A 42 -10.36 11.50 9.32
N GLU A 43 -9.16 11.38 9.87
CA GLU A 43 -8.12 12.40 9.82
C GLU A 43 -6.92 11.88 9.03
N GLU A 44 -6.40 12.69 8.11
CA GLU A 44 -5.18 12.39 7.38
C GLU A 44 -3.95 12.77 8.24
N LEU A 45 -3.09 11.79 8.50
CA LEU A 45 -1.93 11.91 9.37
C LEU A 45 -0.66 11.41 8.66
N SER A 46 0.48 11.96 9.07
CA SER A 46 1.78 11.49 8.61
C SER A 46 2.37 10.51 9.61
N ALA A 47 2.69 9.30 9.15
CA ALA A 47 3.30 8.24 9.94
C ALA A 47 4.65 7.84 9.35
N LEU A 48 5.58 7.37 10.18
CA LEU A 48 6.86 6.83 9.71
C LEU A 48 6.70 5.37 9.30
N ASP A 49 7.09 5.05 8.07
CA ASP A 49 7.20 3.68 7.58
C ASP A 49 8.67 3.24 7.67
N ALA A 50 8.93 2.23 8.50
CA ALA A 50 10.27 1.71 8.75
C ALA A 50 10.84 0.94 7.55
N GLU A 51 9.99 0.37 6.69
CA GLU A 51 10.40 -0.37 5.49
C GLU A 51 10.80 0.60 4.37
N LEU A 52 10.07 1.71 4.23
CA LEU A 52 10.35 2.75 3.24
C LEU A 52 11.39 3.78 3.72
N GLY A 53 11.65 3.84 5.03
CA GLY A 53 12.59 4.79 5.62
C GLY A 53 12.12 6.25 5.51
N GLY A 54 10.82 6.47 5.37
CA GLY A 54 10.22 7.78 5.08
C GLY A 54 8.85 7.95 5.72
N ALA A 55 8.29 9.14 5.57
CA ALA A 55 6.94 9.43 6.04
C ALA A 55 5.91 9.02 4.97
N VAL A 56 4.84 8.38 5.40
CA VAL A 56 3.69 7.96 4.58
C VAL A 56 2.42 8.67 5.06
N ARG A 57 1.42 8.76 4.18
CA ARG A 57 0.10 9.27 4.53
C ARG A 57 -0.80 8.14 5.01
N THR A 58 -1.47 8.38 6.12
CA THR A 58 -2.37 7.45 6.79
C THR A 58 -3.69 8.16 7.10
N PHE A 59 -4.77 7.41 7.18
CA PHE A 59 -6.04 7.93 7.69
C PHE A 59 -6.38 7.18 8.97
N GLU A 60 -6.68 7.91 10.03
CA GLU A 60 -7.03 7.35 11.35
C GLU A 60 -8.36 7.93 11.86
N VAL A 61 -9.04 7.19 12.74
CA VAL A 61 -10.28 7.63 13.40
C VAL A 61 -10.34 7.04 14.81
N CYS A 62 -10.71 7.86 15.80
CA CYS A 62 -10.86 7.46 17.20
C CYS A 62 -12.08 8.18 17.80
N SER A 63 -13.27 7.59 17.60
CA SER A 63 -14.55 8.08 18.12
C SER A 63 -14.84 7.59 19.53
#